data_AF-A0A7Y0JRM5-F1
#
_entry.id   AF-A0A7Y0JRM5-F1
#
_cell.length_a   1.000
_cell.length_b   1.000
_cell.length_c   1.000
_cell.angle_alpha   90.00
_cell.angle_beta   90.00
_cell.angle_gamma   90.00
#
_symmetry.space_group_name_H-M   'P 1'
#
loop_
_entity.id
_entity.type
_entity.pdbx_description
1 polymer ?
#
loop_
_entity_poly.entity_id
_entity_poly.type
_entity_poly.pdbx_seq_one_letter_code
_entity_poly.pdbx_strand_id
1 'polypeptide(L)'
;MHGGGEGASLPDDYYDNETTLRANRGALGFATPQAQRIFDGAYVVAPQSTSYWIEDGPRFAPLIREIIRDLVRKQGIDTDRIHVAGCSNGGYMSLEMTTLYPDLFATSVPICGLVTDLIPDASLARISTPTWLVASLDDDTVPPQENTVHAAGLIPGARVSLYDHVIWNGHQFPGHWSWIYVARNDPAVRGEHIWQWMARRER
;
A
#
# COMPACT_ATOMS: atom_id res chain seq x y z
N MET A 1 5.05 -0.48 -0.14
CA MET A 1 5.45 0.09 -1.44
C MET A 1 5.45 1.61 -1.32
N HIS A 2 6.55 2.28 -1.70
CA HIS A 2 6.70 3.74 -1.56
C HIS A 2 6.00 4.51 -2.71
N GLY A 3 5.89 5.84 -2.57
CA GLY A 3 5.30 6.74 -3.56
C GLY A 3 6.24 7.06 -4.72
N GLY A 4 5.87 8.04 -5.56
CA GLY A 4 6.68 8.41 -6.71
C GLY A 4 8.06 8.94 -6.31
N GLY A 5 8.11 9.82 -5.31
CA GLY A 5 9.32 10.55 -4.95
C GLY A 5 10.44 9.72 -4.32
N GLU A 6 10.16 8.49 -3.86
CA GLU A 6 11.16 7.63 -3.21
C GLU A 6 11.81 6.60 -4.14
N GLY A 7 11.36 6.51 -5.41
CA GLY A 7 12.01 5.69 -6.43
C GLY A 7 13.27 6.34 -7.00
N ALA A 8 14.17 5.56 -7.60
CA ALA A 8 15.48 6.03 -8.07
C ALA A 8 15.44 6.87 -9.38
N SER A 9 14.54 7.84 -9.45
CA SER A 9 14.47 8.85 -10.52
C SER A 9 14.84 10.26 -10.01
N LEU A 10 15.41 10.36 -8.81
CA LEU A 10 16.02 11.59 -8.32
C LEU A 10 17.34 11.85 -9.10
N PRO A 11 17.81 13.12 -9.18
CA PRO A 11 19.04 13.45 -9.90
C PRO A 11 20.20 12.50 -9.55
N ASP A 12 21.00 12.14 -10.56
CA ASP A 12 22.22 11.34 -10.45
C ASP A 12 22.05 9.85 -10.08
N ASP A 13 20.94 9.20 -10.45
CA ASP A 13 20.67 7.79 -10.14
C ASP A 13 20.72 7.50 -8.63
N TYR A 14 20.27 8.44 -7.80
CA TYR A 14 20.34 8.34 -6.34
C TYR A 14 19.53 7.14 -5.80
N TYR A 15 20.25 6.11 -5.38
CA TYR A 15 19.72 4.87 -4.80
C TYR A 15 20.45 4.61 -3.47
N ASP A 16 19.81 4.98 -2.35
CA ASP A 16 20.41 4.94 -1.01
C ASP A 16 19.89 3.79 -0.14
N ASN A 17 18.79 3.15 -0.52
CA ASN A 17 18.04 2.18 0.27
C ASN A 17 17.58 2.73 1.65
N GLU A 18 17.45 4.04 1.77
CA GLU A 18 17.04 4.74 3.01
C GLU A 18 15.84 5.65 2.78
N THR A 19 15.68 6.22 1.59
CA THR A 19 14.62 7.19 1.29
C THR A 19 13.23 6.61 1.56
N THR A 20 13.01 5.32 1.25
CA THR A 20 11.74 4.61 1.53
C THR A 20 11.41 4.49 3.02
N LEU A 21 12.40 4.62 3.90
CA LEU A 21 12.24 4.58 5.35
C LEU A 21 12.08 5.96 5.98
N ARG A 22 12.61 7.00 5.33
CA ARG A 22 12.70 8.37 5.89
C ARG A 22 11.63 9.31 5.37
N ALA A 23 11.17 9.16 4.13
CA ALA A 23 10.29 10.13 3.48
C ALA A 23 8.93 10.28 4.18
N ASN A 24 8.38 9.17 4.68
CA ASN A 24 7.13 9.17 5.43
C ASN A 24 7.07 7.94 6.37
N ARG A 25 5.97 7.80 7.10
CA ARG A 25 5.78 6.71 8.07
C ARG A 25 5.25 5.40 7.45
N GLY A 26 5.22 5.27 6.12
CA GLY A 26 4.65 4.13 5.42
C GLY A 26 5.32 2.79 5.75
N ALA A 27 6.64 2.78 5.98
CA ALA A 27 7.35 1.61 6.50
C ALA A 27 7.42 1.64 8.04
N LEU A 28 7.99 2.72 8.60
CA LEU A 28 8.28 2.78 10.04
C LEU A 28 7.04 2.82 10.94
N GLY A 29 5.85 3.15 10.42
CA GLY A 29 4.58 3.05 11.14
C GLY A 29 4.28 1.60 11.57
N PHE A 30 4.50 0.64 10.68
CA PHE A 30 4.32 -0.79 10.95
C PHE A 30 5.44 -1.38 11.84
N ALA A 31 6.56 -0.69 11.99
CA ALA A 31 7.65 -1.07 12.89
C ALA A 31 7.50 -0.48 14.31
N THR A 32 6.46 0.32 14.57
CA THR A 32 6.23 0.86 15.91
C THR A 32 5.90 -0.23 16.94
N PRO A 33 6.16 -0.03 18.25
CA PRO A 33 5.77 -1.00 19.27
C PRO A 33 4.27 -1.32 19.29
N GLN A 34 3.42 -0.36 18.91
CA GLN A 34 1.98 -0.59 18.79
C GLN A 34 1.66 -1.54 17.63
N ALA A 35 2.18 -1.26 16.43
CA ALA A 35 2.00 -2.12 15.28
C ALA A 35 2.54 -3.53 15.55
N GLN A 36 3.75 -3.64 16.08
CA GLN A 36 4.39 -4.92 16.37
C GLN A 36 3.59 -5.76 17.38
N ARG A 37 2.88 -5.14 18.35
CA ARG A 37 1.95 -5.88 19.22
C ARG A 37 0.68 -6.33 18.50
N ILE A 38 0.19 -5.56 17.52
CA ILE A 38 -1.03 -5.90 16.76
C ILE A 38 -0.75 -7.04 15.78
N PHE A 39 0.41 -7.01 15.12
CA PHE A 39 0.84 -7.99 14.12
C PHE A 39 1.67 -9.15 14.70
N ASP A 40 1.79 -9.25 16.03
CA ASP A 40 2.54 -10.30 16.73
C ASP A 40 4.01 -10.46 16.27
N GLY A 41 4.71 -9.32 16.11
CA GLY A 41 6.14 -9.31 15.76
C GLY A 41 6.46 -9.43 14.26
N ALA A 42 5.67 -8.79 13.39
CA ALA A 42 5.85 -8.91 11.95
C ALA A 42 7.15 -8.26 11.40
N TYR A 43 7.74 -8.93 10.41
CA TYR A 43 8.77 -8.35 9.55
C TYR A 43 8.16 -7.26 8.66
N VAL A 44 8.86 -6.11 8.57
CA VAL A 44 8.49 -5.00 7.69
C VAL A 44 9.53 -4.88 6.58
N VAL A 45 9.09 -5.05 5.33
CA VAL A 45 9.96 -4.93 4.14
C VAL A 45 9.56 -3.70 3.32
N ALA A 46 10.54 -2.88 2.96
CA ALA A 46 10.33 -1.63 2.23
C ALA A 46 11.31 -1.54 1.05
N PRO A 47 11.07 -2.30 -0.04
CA PRO A 47 11.95 -2.27 -1.20
C PRO A 47 11.91 -0.90 -1.86
N GLN A 48 13.06 -0.44 -2.36
CA GLN A 48 13.18 0.75 -3.20
C GLN A 48 13.20 0.33 -4.68
N SER A 49 12.38 0.96 -5.52
CA SER A 49 12.46 0.77 -6.97
C SER A 49 13.58 1.60 -7.58
N THR A 50 14.14 1.11 -8.69
CA THR A 50 15.11 1.86 -9.50
C THR A 50 14.45 2.91 -10.42
N SER A 51 13.13 3.09 -10.34
CA SER A 51 12.36 4.11 -11.08
C SER A 51 10.98 4.28 -10.44
N TYR A 52 9.99 4.87 -11.13
CA TYR A 52 8.59 4.79 -10.71
C TYR A 52 8.00 3.41 -10.98
N TRP A 53 7.25 2.83 -10.01
CA TRP A 53 6.54 1.56 -10.21
C TRP A 53 5.62 1.56 -11.44
N ILE A 54 4.87 2.65 -11.66
CA ILE A 54 3.94 2.81 -12.79
C ILE A 54 4.58 2.77 -14.18
N GLU A 55 5.89 3.00 -14.31
CA GLU A 55 6.54 2.94 -15.63
C GLU A 55 6.62 1.50 -16.16
N ASP A 56 6.76 0.51 -15.26
CA ASP A 56 6.83 -0.91 -15.63
C ASP A 56 6.55 -1.84 -14.43
N GLY A 57 5.32 -1.79 -13.92
CA GLY A 57 4.86 -2.64 -12.82
C GLY A 57 5.13 -4.13 -13.05
N PRO A 58 4.79 -4.70 -14.22
CA PRO A 58 5.06 -6.10 -14.55
C PRO A 58 6.54 -6.50 -14.46
N ARG A 59 7.49 -5.59 -14.74
CA ARG A 59 8.92 -5.86 -14.55
C ARG A 59 9.34 -5.82 -13.09
N PHE A 60 8.76 -4.94 -12.27
CA PHE A 60 9.08 -4.86 -10.84
C PHE A 60 8.43 -5.97 -10.01
N ALA A 61 7.24 -6.43 -10.39
CA ALA A 61 6.46 -7.45 -9.68
C ALA A 61 7.25 -8.74 -9.34
N PRO A 62 7.93 -9.40 -10.29
CA PRO A 62 8.71 -10.61 -9.99
C PRO A 62 9.90 -10.35 -9.06
N LEU A 63 10.49 -9.14 -9.09
CA LEU A 63 11.59 -8.77 -8.19
C LEU A 63 11.09 -8.66 -6.75
N ILE A 64 9.95 -7.99 -6.53
CA ILE A 64 9.32 -7.89 -5.21
C ILE A 64 8.93 -9.28 -4.70
N ARG A 65 8.36 -10.13 -5.58
CA ARG A 65 8.02 -11.51 -5.23
C ARG A 65 9.25 -12.30 -4.81
N GLU A 66 10.39 -12.14 -5.47
CA GLU A 66 11.62 -12.85 -5.07
C GLU A 66 12.18 -12.34 -3.74
N ILE A 67 12.08 -11.05 -3.43
CA ILE A 67 12.41 -10.51 -2.09
C ILE A 67 11.55 -11.20 -1.01
N ILE A 68 10.24 -11.31 -1.23
CA ILE A 68 9.33 -11.98 -0.30
C ILE A 68 9.71 -13.46 -0.14
N ARG A 69 9.96 -14.17 -1.25
CA ARG A 69 10.38 -15.58 -1.21
C ARG A 69 11.69 -15.77 -0.46
N ASP A 70 12.65 -14.87 -0.64
CA ASP A 70 13.92 -14.94 0.05
C ASP A 70 13.78 -14.74 1.56
N LEU A 71 12.94 -13.81 1.99
CA LEU A 71 12.59 -13.63 3.40
C LEU A 71 11.90 -14.87 3.98
N VAL A 72 10.91 -15.42 3.28
CA VAL A 72 10.22 -16.66 3.69
C VAL A 72 11.20 -17.81 3.89
N ARG A 73 12.15 -18.01 2.97
CA ARG A 73 13.19 -19.06 3.08
C ARG A 73 14.10 -18.87 4.28
N LYS A 74 14.39 -17.63 4.69
CA LYS A 74 15.42 -17.29 5.67
C LYS A 74 14.91 -17.04 7.08
N GLN A 75 13.67 -16.57 7.23
CA GLN A 75 13.19 -15.93 8.46
C GLN A 75 11.99 -16.64 9.11
N GLY A 76 11.53 -17.79 8.57
CA GLY A 76 10.39 -18.51 9.15
C GLY A 76 9.08 -17.70 9.10
N ILE A 77 8.90 -16.90 8.06
CA ILE A 77 7.73 -16.04 7.86
C ILE A 77 6.47 -16.90 7.74
N ASP A 78 5.43 -16.53 8.48
CA ASP A 78 4.08 -17.08 8.28
C ASP A 78 3.58 -16.65 6.90
N THR A 79 3.56 -17.61 5.97
CA THR A 79 3.20 -17.31 4.60
C THR A 79 1.76 -16.87 4.47
N ASP A 80 0.86 -17.31 5.36
CA ASP A 80 -0.57 -17.02 5.25
C ASP A 80 -0.92 -15.61 5.73
N ARG A 81 0.06 -14.88 6.31
CA ARG A 81 -0.10 -13.51 6.81
C ARG A 81 0.87 -12.52 6.17
N ILE A 82 1.06 -12.63 4.86
CA ILE A 82 1.81 -11.64 4.08
C ILE A 82 0.83 -10.54 3.65
N HIS A 83 1.10 -9.30 4.04
CA HIS A 83 0.26 -8.14 3.71
C HIS A 83 0.99 -7.18 2.77
N VAL A 84 0.26 -6.51 1.87
CA VAL A 84 0.81 -5.44 1.04
C VAL A 84 0.10 -4.12 1.31
N ALA A 85 0.88 -3.06 1.44
CA ALA A 85 0.38 -1.69 1.56
C ALA A 85 1.30 -0.74 0.80
N GLY A 86 0.74 0.34 0.26
CA GLY A 86 1.53 1.34 -0.42
C GLY A 86 0.75 2.58 -0.79
N CYS A 87 1.46 3.69 -0.97
CA CYS A 87 0.86 4.99 -1.25
C CYS A 87 1.18 5.51 -2.64
N SER A 88 0.26 6.25 -3.26
CA SER A 88 0.46 6.89 -4.57
C SER A 88 0.92 5.87 -5.62
N ASN A 89 2.09 6.06 -6.24
CA ASN A 89 2.78 5.08 -7.10
C ASN A 89 2.88 3.67 -6.48
N GLY A 90 3.06 3.57 -5.17
CA GLY A 90 3.06 2.31 -4.43
C GLY A 90 1.65 1.77 -4.14
N GLY A 91 0.63 2.63 -4.17
CA GLY A 91 -0.77 2.23 -4.15
C GLY A 91 -1.16 1.49 -5.43
N TYR A 92 -0.74 2.03 -6.59
CA TYR A 92 -0.76 1.30 -7.88
C TYR A 92 -0.07 -0.06 -7.73
N MET A 93 1.19 -0.06 -7.29
CA MET A 93 1.98 -1.29 -7.24
C MET A 93 1.41 -2.33 -6.26
N SER A 94 0.70 -1.91 -5.22
CA SER A 94 0.01 -2.82 -4.30
C SER A 94 -1.14 -3.54 -5.01
N LEU A 95 -1.92 -2.83 -5.82
CA LEU A 95 -2.97 -3.43 -6.64
C LEU A 95 -2.38 -4.31 -7.74
N GLU A 96 -1.34 -3.86 -8.44
CA GLU A 96 -0.65 -4.64 -9.48
C GLU A 96 -0.09 -5.97 -8.94
N MET A 97 0.55 -5.94 -7.77
CA MET A 97 1.00 -7.16 -7.10
C MET A 97 -0.15 -8.09 -6.74
N THR A 98 -1.31 -7.54 -6.37
CA THR A 98 -2.50 -8.31 -6.00
C THR A 98 -3.18 -8.92 -7.24
N THR A 99 -3.20 -8.22 -8.37
CA THR A 99 -3.76 -8.74 -9.63
C THR A 99 -2.87 -9.84 -10.23
N LEU A 100 -1.55 -9.67 -10.19
CA LEU A 100 -0.58 -10.62 -10.74
C LEU A 100 -0.37 -11.86 -9.85
N TYR A 101 -0.49 -11.70 -8.53
CA TYR A 101 -0.27 -12.77 -7.55
C TYR A 101 -1.45 -12.87 -6.56
N PRO A 102 -2.63 -13.34 -7.00
CA PRO A 102 -3.85 -13.33 -6.19
C PRO A 102 -3.75 -14.13 -4.89
N ASP A 103 -2.88 -15.14 -4.84
CA ASP A 103 -2.69 -16.01 -3.67
C ASP A 103 -1.46 -15.61 -2.82
N LEU A 104 -0.84 -14.45 -3.08
CA LEU A 104 0.36 -14.03 -2.34
C LEU A 104 0.04 -13.26 -1.06
N PHE A 105 -1.04 -12.49 -1.03
CA PHE A 105 -1.34 -11.59 0.08
C PHE A 105 -2.62 -11.95 0.83
N ALA A 106 -2.57 -11.87 2.15
CA ALA A 106 -3.73 -11.98 3.04
C ALA A 106 -4.60 -10.72 3.01
N THR A 107 -3.98 -9.55 2.82
CA THR A 107 -4.69 -8.28 2.60
C THR A 107 -3.90 -7.33 1.70
N SER A 108 -4.64 -6.47 0.99
CA SER A 108 -4.09 -5.35 0.21
C SER A 108 -4.61 -4.01 0.72
N VAL A 109 -3.71 -3.04 0.97
CA VAL A 109 -4.05 -1.69 1.43
C VAL A 109 -3.42 -0.64 0.49
N PRO A 110 -4.02 -0.43 -0.70
CA PRO A 110 -3.59 0.63 -1.60
C PRO A 110 -4.13 1.99 -1.09
N ILE A 111 -3.24 2.98 -1.10
CA ILE A 111 -3.53 4.33 -0.58
C ILE A 111 -3.32 5.32 -1.73
N CYS A 112 -4.35 6.10 -2.07
CA CYS A 112 -4.36 7.08 -3.17
C CYS A 112 -3.63 6.62 -4.45
N GLY A 113 -3.79 5.36 -4.84
CA GLY A 113 -3.08 4.75 -5.97
C GLY A 113 -3.72 5.07 -7.31
N LEU A 114 -2.90 5.31 -8.33
CA LEU A 114 -3.34 5.51 -9.72
C LEU A 114 -3.72 4.15 -10.34
N VAL A 115 -4.94 4.00 -10.84
CA VAL A 115 -5.43 2.79 -11.50
C VAL A 115 -5.95 3.05 -12.90
N THR A 116 -6.49 4.25 -13.16
CA THR A 116 -7.01 4.64 -14.47
C THR A 116 -5.95 4.46 -15.54
N ASP A 117 -6.32 3.79 -16.63
CA ASP A 117 -5.46 3.45 -17.77
C ASP A 117 -4.24 2.56 -17.45
N LEU A 118 -4.02 2.17 -16.19
CA LEU A 118 -2.88 1.36 -15.76
C LEU A 118 -3.27 -0.07 -15.38
N ILE A 119 -4.41 -0.26 -14.71
CA ILE A 119 -4.90 -1.59 -14.32
C ILE A 119 -6.26 -1.81 -14.98
N PRO A 120 -6.42 -2.85 -15.83
CA PRO A 120 -7.70 -3.14 -16.45
C PRO A 120 -8.80 -3.43 -15.41
N ASP A 121 -9.99 -2.90 -15.60
CA ASP A 121 -11.16 -3.15 -14.72
C ASP A 121 -11.43 -4.65 -14.49
N ALA A 122 -11.28 -5.45 -15.55
CA ALA A 122 -11.45 -6.89 -15.47
C ALA A 122 -10.42 -7.55 -14.53
N SER A 123 -9.23 -6.98 -14.38
CA SER A 123 -8.23 -7.43 -13.41
C SER A 123 -8.58 -7.04 -11.99
N LEU A 124 -9.07 -5.82 -11.77
CA LEU A 124 -9.57 -5.38 -10.45
C LEU A 124 -10.76 -6.24 -9.99
N ALA A 125 -11.70 -6.54 -10.88
CA ALA A 125 -12.87 -7.37 -10.59
C ALA A 125 -12.53 -8.83 -10.25
N ARG A 126 -11.31 -9.31 -10.54
CA ARG A 126 -10.83 -10.64 -10.18
C ARG A 126 -10.07 -10.69 -8.86
N ILE A 127 -9.82 -9.55 -8.22
CA ILE A 127 -9.13 -9.52 -6.92
C ILE A 127 -10.01 -10.20 -5.87
N SER A 128 -9.53 -11.33 -5.33
CA SER A 128 -10.13 -12.04 -4.20
C SER A 128 -9.51 -11.65 -2.86
N THR A 129 -8.30 -11.08 -2.87
CA THR A 129 -7.61 -10.61 -1.68
C THR A 129 -8.43 -9.53 -0.97
N PRO A 130 -8.71 -9.68 0.34
CA PRO A 130 -9.34 -8.63 1.13
C PRO A 130 -8.62 -7.29 0.96
N THR A 131 -9.34 -6.29 0.45
CA THR A 131 -8.75 -4.98 0.09
C THR A 131 -9.42 -3.85 0.86
N TRP A 132 -8.62 -2.94 1.44
CA TRP A 132 -9.10 -1.70 2.05
C TRP A 132 -8.38 -0.51 1.46
N LEU A 133 -9.10 0.25 0.62
CA LEU A 133 -8.56 1.42 -0.06
C LEU A 133 -8.73 2.68 0.78
N VAL A 134 -7.74 3.58 0.73
CA VAL A 134 -7.74 4.83 1.50
C VAL A 134 -7.36 6.01 0.62
N ALA A 135 -8.13 7.10 0.66
CA ALA A 135 -7.83 8.33 -0.08
C ALA A 135 -8.46 9.56 0.60
N SER A 136 -8.14 10.76 0.11
CA SER A 136 -8.80 12.01 0.48
C SER A 136 -9.45 12.62 -0.76
N LEU A 137 -10.66 13.18 -0.63
CA LEU A 137 -11.45 13.77 -1.71
C LEU A 137 -10.78 14.98 -2.35
N ASP A 138 -9.96 15.70 -1.59
CA ASP A 138 -9.19 16.86 -2.02
C ASP A 138 -7.79 16.50 -2.59
N ASP A 139 -7.56 15.23 -2.93
CA ASP A 139 -6.36 14.81 -3.68
C ASP A 139 -6.41 15.33 -5.12
N ASP A 140 -5.56 16.31 -5.41
CA ASP A 140 -5.39 16.96 -6.71
C ASP A 140 -4.30 16.33 -7.58
N THR A 141 -3.59 15.32 -7.06
CA THR A 141 -2.52 14.60 -7.76
C THR A 141 -3.03 13.31 -8.38
N VAL A 142 -3.82 12.54 -7.63
CA VAL A 142 -4.49 11.32 -8.10
C VAL A 142 -5.98 11.45 -7.78
N PRO A 143 -6.81 11.92 -8.73
CA PRO A 143 -8.24 12.14 -8.51
C PRO A 143 -8.94 10.89 -7.93
N PRO A 144 -9.50 10.96 -6.71
CA PRO A 144 -10.00 9.78 -5.99
C PRO A 144 -11.16 9.07 -6.70
N GLN A 145 -12.02 9.83 -7.38
CA GLN A 145 -13.22 9.33 -8.05
C GLN A 145 -12.85 8.37 -9.18
N GLU A 146 -11.91 8.79 -10.02
CA GLU A 146 -11.42 8.01 -11.16
C GLU A 146 -10.54 6.83 -10.70
N ASN A 147 -9.98 6.91 -9.49
CA ASN A 147 -8.98 5.96 -9.03
C ASN A 147 -9.45 5.08 -7.86
N THR A 148 -9.36 5.60 -6.63
CA THR A 148 -9.67 4.82 -5.42
C THR A 148 -11.13 4.39 -5.36
N VAL A 149 -12.06 5.27 -5.71
CA VAL A 149 -13.50 4.96 -5.70
C VAL A 149 -13.86 4.01 -6.85
N HIS A 150 -13.31 4.24 -8.05
CA HIS A 150 -13.48 3.33 -9.19
C HIS A 150 -12.98 1.92 -8.89
N ALA A 151 -11.75 1.78 -8.41
CA ALA A 151 -11.18 0.48 -8.04
C ALA A 151 -12.02 -0.21 -6.95
N ALA A 152 -12.45 0.52 -5.92
CA ALA A 152 -13.30 -0.03 -4.87
C ALA A 152 -14.66 -0.52 -5.37
N GLY A 153 -15.24 0.15 -6.37
CA GLY A 153 -16.50 -0.26 -7.00
C GLY A 153 -16.38 -1.57 -7.79
N LEU A 154 -15.17 -1.92 -8.24
CA LEU A 154 -14.89 -3.12 -9.02
C LEU A 154 -14.41 -4.29 -8.16
N ILE A 155 -13.63 -4.02 -7.10
CA ILE A 155 -13.04 -5.07 -6.25
C ILE A 155 -14.11 -5.66 -5.31
N PRO A 156 -14.43 -6.97 -5.41
CA PRO A 156 -15.45 -7.58 -4.55
C PRO A 156 -15.14 -7.43 -3.05
N GLY A 157 -16.08 -6.85 -2.32
CA GLY A 157 -15.98 -6.73 -0.86
C GLY A 157 -14.94 -5.71 -0.36
N ALA A 158 -14.45 -4.82 -1.23
CA ALA A 158 -13.51 -3.77 -0.83
C ALA A 158 -14.09 -2.87 0.28
N ARG A 159 -13.24 -2.51 1.24
CA ARG A 159 -13.50 -1.41 2.19
C ARG A 159 -12.90 -0.12 1.65
N VAL A 160 -13.54 1.01 1.97
CA VAL A 160 -13.04 2.35 1.60
C VAL A 160 -13.06 3.26 2.81
N SER A 161 -11.95 3.93 3.06
CA SER A 161 -11.89 5.13 3.90
C SER A 161 -11.60 6.33 3.02
N LEU A 162 -12.60 7.17 2.83
CA LEU A 162 -12.52 8.38 2.03
C LEU A 162 -12.72 9.59 2.94
N TYR A 163 -11.71 10.45 3.03
CA TYR A 163 -11.72 11.64 3.88
C TYR A 163 -12.01 12.88 3.05
N ASP A 164 -12.59 13.93 3.64
CA ASP A 164 -12.76 15.21 2.93
C ASP A 164 -11.42 15.93 2.74
N HIS A 165 -10.60 15.92 3.80
CA HIS A 165 -9.28 16.53 3.87
C HIS A 165 -8.33 15.67 4.70
N VAL A 166 -7.02 15.76 4.44
CA VAL A 166 -5.99 15.16 5.30
C VAL A 166 -5.65 16.10 6.45
N ILE A 167 -6.26 15.90 7.60
CA ILE A 167 -6.03 16.66 8.84
C ILE A 167 -5.41 15.77 9.91
N TRP A 168 -4.28 16.19 10.45
CA TRP A 168 -3.64 15.53 11.60
C TRP A 168 -3.07 16.56 12.58
N ASN A 169 -3.34 16.37 13.88
CA ASN A 169 -2.96 17.29 14.96
C ASN A 169 -3.34 18.78 14.69
N GLY A 170 -4.51 19.01 14.11
CA GLY A 170 -5.01 20.35 13.80
C GLY A 170 -4.35 21.03 12.59
N HIS A 171 -3.44 20.34 11.89
CA HIS A 171 -2.86 20.81 10.64
C HIS A 171 -3.47 20.08 9.45
N GLN A 172 -3.86 20.83 8.42
CA GLN A 172 -4.29 20.29 7.14
C GLN A 172 -3.09 20.12 6.21
N PHE A 173 -2.85 18.88 5.80
CA PHE A 173 -1.85 18.47 4.82
C PHE A 173 -2.48 18.44 3.41
N PRO A 174 -1.67 18.36 2.34
CA PRO A 174 -2.19 18.11 1.00
C PRO A 174 -3.05 16.84 0.96
N GLY A 175 -4.16 16.88 0.21
CA GLY A 175 -5.09 15.76 0.07
C GLY A 175 -4.44 14.46 -0.38
N HIS A 176 -3.40 14.58 -1.22
CA HIS A 176 -2.62 13.44 -1.69
C HIS A 176 -1.98 12.62 -0.56
N TRP A 177 -1.71 13.22 0.60
CA TRP A 177 -0.92 12.60 1.68
C TRP A 177 -1.75 11.72 2.63
N SER A 178 -2.82 11.12 2.14
CA SER A 178 -3.75 10.26 2.90
C SER A 178 -3.08 9.05 3.59
N TRP A 179 -1.86 8.68 3.20
CA TRP A 179 -1.01 7.70 3.90
C TRP A 179 -0.65 8.08 5.33
N ILE A 180 -0.78 9.36 5.70
CA ILE A 180 -0.62 9.83 7.09
C ILE A 180 -1.51 9.04 8.04
N TYR A 181 -2.75 8.73 7.63
CA TYR A 181 -3.73 8.01 8.44
C TYR A 181 -3.38 6.52 8.59
N VAL A 182 -3.09 5.83 7.48
CA VAL A 182 -2.76 4.39 7.52
C VAL A 182 -1.49 4.13 8.32
N ALA A 183 -0.48 4.99 8.17
CA ALA A 183 0.78 4.88 8.92
C ALA A 183 0.64 5.13 10.44
N ARG A 184 -0.57 5.46 10.90
CA ARG A 184 -0.93 5.69 12.31
C ARG A 184 -2.09 4.82 12.79
N ASN A 185 -2.56 3.88 11.97
CA ASN A 185 -3.70 3.02 12.25
C ASN A 185 -5.05 3.76 12.38
N ASP A 186 -5.18 4.95 11.79
CA ASP A 186 -6.36 5.80 11.99
C ASP A 186 -7.63 5.26 11.29
N PRO A 187 -7.58 4.70 10.06
CA PRO A 187 -8.79 4.21 9.40
C PRO A 187 -9.47 3.12 10.20
N ALA A 188 -10.77 3.28 10.44
CA ALA A 188 -11.58 2.33 11.18
C ALA A 188 -12.97 2.17 10.57
N VAL A 189 -13.49 0.95 10.54
CA VAL A 189 -14.87 0.63 10.13
C VAL A 189 -15.51 -0.15 11.26
N ARG A 190 -16.62 0.35 11.79
CA ARG A 190 -17.36 -0.27 12.92
C ARG A 190 -16.47 -0.58 14.13
N GLY A 191 -15.53 0.32 14.44
CA GLY A 191 -14.60 0.19 15.56
C GLY A 191 -13.40 -0.75 15.32
N GLU A 192 -13.32 -1.41 14.17
CA GLU A 192 -12.14 -2.18 13.78
C GLU A 192 -11.19 -1.28 12.98
N HIS A 193 -10.03 -1.00 13.56
CA HIS A 193 -8.95 -0.25 12.94
C HIS A 193 -8.21 -1.09 11.89
N ILE A 194 -7.61 -0.42 10.90
CA ILE A 194 -7.04 -1.05 9.71
C ILE A 194 -5.94 -2.07 10.02
N TRP A 195 -5.06 -1.82 10.98
CA TRP A 195 -4.01 -2.78 11.35
C TRP A 195 -4.60 -4.02 12.03
N GLN A 196 -5.62 -3.87 12.88
CA GLN A 196 -6.33 -5.02 13.47
C GLN A 196 -7.09 -5.81 12.41
N TRP A 197 -7.70 -5.12 11.45
CA TRP A 197 -8.33 -5.76 10.31
C TRP A 197 -7.32 -6.56 9.47
N MET A 198 -6.14 -5.98 9.20
CA MET A 198 -5.06 -6.68 8.51
C MET A 198 -4.58 -7.90 9.30
N ALA A 199 -4.19 -7.72 10.56
CA ALA A 199 -3.57 -8.76 11.38
C ALA A 199 -4.47 -9.97 11.66
N ARG A 200 -5.80 -9.82 11.56
CA ARG A 200 -6.77 -10.92 11.74
C ARG A 200 -6.99 -11.76 10.48
N ARG A 201 -6.39 -11.40 9.35
CA ARG A 201 -6.60 -12.09 8.07
C ARG A 201 -5.44 -13.00 7.73
N GLU A 202 -5.84 -14.17 7.28
CA GLU A 202 -5.01 -15.17 6.62
C GLU A 202 -5.65 -15.52 5.28
N ARG A 203 -4.86 -16.05 4.35
CA ARG A 203 -5.33 -16.43 3.00
C ARG A 203 -6.29 -17.63 3.02
#